data_AF-A0A0G3XI85-F1
#
_entry.id   AF-A0A0G3XI85-F1
#
_cell.length_a   1.000
_cell.length_b   1.000
_cell.length_c   1.000
_cell.angle_alpha   90.00
_cell.angle_beta   90.00
_cell.angle_gamma   90.00
#
_symmetry.space_group_name_H-M   'P 1'
#
loop_
_entity.id
_entity.type
_entity.pdbx_description
1 polymer ?
#
loop_
_entity_poly.entity_id
_entity_poly.type
_entity_poly.pdbx_seq_one_letter_code
_entity_poly.pdbx_strand_id
1 'polypeptide(L)'
;MVVRRRDPSERGQLDLFRALPGDFAPRDAQDLMAYPFFSLSKSHRIAPIDFSAGGVSIRVEAVPDHGMATIWDADILIWAASQIVEARDAGLRTSRLMAATPYEILTYVGRGTSKRDYQRLKAALDRLQSTTISTSIRQPAEGRRHRFSWINEWQERTDRQGRPDGIELIVPDWFYKAVLDDALILTIDPAYFDLTGGLDRWLYRIVRKHGGRQRGGWRFDLRHLHLKSGSLSPFKRFAFELRDIVRRQPLPGYLLSLEVEIGGRTLLAFEPLAACGKPVDGLVLSGTRPIVPSGTRGSCHQEPKPALTSGNRGRIRALNLESNQESNFEERARDVENLIRTAAASLRAAGKSPRKGAPAAQTGRKESEPASPDQLPLLDRPGGAR
;
A
#
# COMPACT_ATOMS: atom_id res chain seq x y z
N MET A 1 -5.96 -29.02 39.72
CA MET A 1 -6.69 -27.87 39.16
C MET A 1 -5.83 -27.27 38.05
N VAL A 2 -6.12 -27.59 36.79
CA VAL A 2 -5.32 -27.08 35.66
C VAL A 2 -5.68 -25.62 35.46
N VAL A 3 -4.74 -24.72 35.76
CA VAL A 3 -4.86 -23.30 35.46
C VAL A 3 -4.91 -23.17 33.94
N ARG A 4 -6.10 -22.97 33.38
CA ARG A 4 -6.25 -22.51 32.00
C ARG A 4 -5.55 -21.16 31.90
N ARG A 5 -4.33 -21.14 31.36
CA ARG A 5 -3.77 -19.91 30.78
C ARG A 5 -4.77 -19.47 29.72
N ARG A 6 -5.55 -18.41 30.01
CA ARG A 6 -6.22 -17.66 28.96
C ARG A 6 -5.09 -17.11 28.10
N ASP A 7 -4.98 -17.58 26.87
CA ASP A 7 -4.12 -16.90 25.90
C ASP A 7 -4.53 -15.42 25.89
N PRO A 8 -3.59 -14.47 26.06
CA PRO A 8 -3.92 -13.07 26.01
C PRO A 8 -4.48 -12.77 24.61
N SER A 9 -5.66 -12.16 24.55
CA SER A 9 -6.28 -11.73 23.27
C SER A 9 -5.32 -10.83 22.50
N GLU A 10 -5.43 -10.76 21.16
CA GLU A 10 -4.61 -9.87 20.31
C GLU A 10 -4.56 -8.45 20.90
N ARG A 11 -5.71 -7.95 21.33
CA ARG A 11 -5.86 -6.69 22.07
C ARG A 11 -4.99 -6.57 23.32
N GLY A 12 -4.90 -7.61 24.15
CA GLY A 12 -4.11 -7.61 25.39
C GLY A 12 -2.59 -7.59 25.16
N GLN A 13 -2.14 -7.80 23.92
CA GLN A 13 -0.73 -7.80 23.52
C GLN A 13 -0.31 -6.50 22.82
N LEU A 14 -1.27 -5.65 22.44
CA LEU A 14 -1.03 -4.42 21.68
C LEU A 14 -1.11 -3.19 22.59
N ASP A 15 -0.14 -2.28 22.45
CA ASP A 15 -0.19 -0.96 23.09
C ASP A 15 -1.29 -0.11 22.42
N LEU A 16 -1.97 0.74 23.20
CA LEU A 16 -3.00 1.64 22.67
C LEU A 16 -2.36 2.83 21.96
N PHE A 17 -2.65 3.02 20.68
CA PHE A 17 -2.28 4.19 19.90
C PHE A 17 -3.47 5.15 19.79
N ARG A 18 -3.38 6.33 20.40
CA ARG A 18 -4.42 7.37 20.30
C ARG A 18 -4.20 8.22 19.05
N ALA A 19 -5.30 8.56 18.39
CA ALA A 19 -5.26 9.48 17.26
C ALA A 19 -4.61 10.82 17.65
N LEU A 20 -3.78 11.32 16.75
CA LEU A 20 -3.12 12.61 16.87
C LEU A 20 -4.06 13.74 16.42
N PRO A 21 -4.13 14.86 17.14
CA PRO A 21 -4.79 16.06 16.66
C PRO A 21 -3.93 16.75 15.59
N GLY A 22 -4.56 17.36 14.59
CA GLY A 22 -3.86 18.19 13.60
C GLY A 22 -4.35 17.98 12.17
N ASP A 23 -3.94 18.91 11.29
CA ASP A 23 -4.20 18.85 9.85
C ASP A 23 -2.92 18.37 9.15
N PHE A 24 -2.78 17.06 9.00
CA PHE A 24 -1.70 16.42 8.26
C PHE A 24 -2.23 15.86 6.95
N ALA A 25 -1.37 15.85 5.93
CA ALA A 25 -1.80 15.49 4.59
C ALA A 25 -2.19 14.00 4.50
N PRO A 26 -3.29 13.64 3.83
CA PRO A 26 -3.75 12.26 3.81
C PRO A 26 -2.76 11.31 3.11
N ARG A 27 -2.64 10.11 3.66
CA ARG A 27 -1.75 9.04 3.20
C ARG A 27 -2.58 7.83 2.82
N ASP A 28 -2.33 7.29 1.64
CA ASP A 28 -3.00 6.09 1.15
C ASP A 28 -1.98 5.01 0.76
N ALA A 29 -2.35 3.75 0.97
CA ALA A 29 -1.50 2.61 0.68
C ALA A 29 -1.60 2.25 -0.81
N GLN A 30 -0.46 2.14 -1.48
CA GLN A 30 -0.40 1.98 -2.94
C GLN A 30 -1.13 0.73 -3.46
N ASP A 31 -1.20 -0.35 -2.67
CA ASP A 31 -1.94 -1.55 -3.08
C ASP A 31 -3.44 -1.27 -3.19
N LEU A 32 -4.00 -0.50 -2.25
CA LEU A 32 -5.41 -0.10 -2.26
C LEU A 32 -5.71 0.85 -3.43
N MET A 33 -4.68 1.48 -4.00
CA MET A 33 -4.80 2.33 -5.17
C MET A 33 -4.70 1.56 -6.48
N ALA A 34 -4.03 0.41 -6.47
CA ALA A 34 -3.71 -0.36 -7.67
C ALA A 34 -4.74 -1.44 -8.01
N TYR A 35 -5.44 -1.96 -7.00
CA TYR A 35 -6.22 -3.19 -7.11
C TYR A 35 -7.65 -3.05 -6.58
N PRO A 36 -8.61 -3.86 -7.10
CA PRO A 36 -10.02 -3.71 -6.75
C PRO A 36 -10.34 -4.42 -5.42
N PHE A 37 -10.13 -3.72 -4.32
CA PHE A 37 -10.46 -4.22 -2.98
C PHE A 37 -11.85 -3.85 -2.47
N PHE A 38 -12.53 -2.92 -3.14
CA PHE A 38 -13.75 -2.30 -2.66
C PHE A 38 -14.84 -2.30 -3.73
N SER A 39 -16.11 -2.35 -3.30
CA SER A 39 -17.24 -2.05 -4.18
C SER A 39 -17.23 -0.58 -4.60
N LEU A 40 -17.43 -0.31 -5.89
CA LEU A 40 -17.49 1.04 -6.45
C LEU A 40 -18.88 1.66 -6.40
N SER A 41 -19.90 0.92 -5.95
CA SER A 41 -21.26 1.42 -5.77
C SER A 41 -21.63 1.47 -4.29
N LYS A 42 -22.58 2.35 -3.95
CA LYS A 42 -23.20 2.41 -2.60
C LYS A 42 -24.26 1.31 -2.40
N SER A 43 -24.57 0.55 -3.45
CA SER A 43 -25.55 -0.52 -3.38
C SER A 43 -24.97 -1.69 -2.59
N HIS A 44 -25.85 -2.36 -1.83
CA HIS A 44 -25.49 -3.57 -1.12
C HIS A 44 -25.00 -4.64 -2.11
N ARG A 45 -23.72 -5.01 -2.03
CA ARG A 45 -23.06 -5.98 -2.91
C ARG A 45 -22.64 -7.20 -2.11
N ILE A 46 -23.13 -8.37 -2.50
CA ILE A 46 -22.69 -9.68 -1.98
C ILE A 46 -21.88 -10.48 -3.00
N ALA A 47 -22.01 -10.14 -4.30
CA ALA A 47 -21.24 -10.78 -5.36
C ALA A 47 -19.75 -10.49 -5.17
N PRO A 48 -18.89 -11.51 -5.16
CA PRO A 48 -17.47 -11.34 -4.87
C PRO A 48 -16.77 -10.46 -5.92
N ILE A 49 -15.61 -9.93 -5.56
CA ILE A 49 -14.63 -9.42 -6.53
C ILE A 49 -13.61 -10.52 -6.70
N ASP A 50 -13.54 -11.13 -7.89
CA ASP A 50 -12.46 -12.04 -8.27
C ASP A 50 -11.59 -11.32 -9.31
N PHE A 51 -10.35 -11.03 -8.94
CA PHE A 51 -9.37 -10.35 -9.79
C PHE A 51 -8.14 -11.24 -9.96
N SER A 52 -7.73 -11.42 -11.22
CA SER A 52 -6.49 -12.12 -11.57
C SER A 52 -5.83 -11.41 -12.73
N ALA A 53 -4.67 -10.82 -12.51
CA ALA A 53 -3.86 -10.21 -13.56
C ALA A 53 -2.39 -10.23 -13.15
N GLY A 54 -1.53 -10.55 -14.13
CA GLY A 54 -0.22 -11.19 -13.99
C GLY A 54 0.26 -11.47 -12.57
N GLY A 55 0.22 -12.76 -12.22
CA GLY A 55 0.72 -13.28 -10.95
C GLY A 55 0.01 -12.79 -9.67
N VAL A 56 -0.86 -11.78 -9.77
CA VAL A 56 -1.63 -11.28 -8.64
C VAL A 56 -3.06 -11.81 -8.71
N SER A 57 -3.47 -12.50 -7.65
CA SER A 57 -4.83 -12.96 -7.45
C SER A 57 -5.41 -12.29 -6.21
N ILE A 58 -6.61 -11.74 -6.32
CA ILE A 58 -7.35 -11.12 -5.22
C ILE A 58 -8.78 -11.64 -5.28
N ARG A 59 -9.30 -12.03 -4.13
CA ARG A 59 -10.69 -12.39 -3.94
C ARG A 59 -11.24 -11.61 -2.75
N VAL A 60 -12.32 -10.87 -2.96
CA VAL A 60 -13.03 -10.11 -1.92
C VAL A 60 -14.42 -10.68 -1.77
N GLU A 61 -14.75 -11.09 -0.55
CA GLU A 61 -15.99 -11.77 -0.19
C GLU A 61 -16.71 -10.95 0.89
N ALA A 62 -18.04 -10.92 0.80
CA ALA A 62 -18.89 -10.16 1.70
C ALA A 62 -19.85 -11.08 2.43
N VAL A 63 -20.25 -10.67 3.64
CA VAL A 63 -21.33 -11.31 4.40
C VAL A 63 -22.67 -10.72 3.97
N PRO A 64 -23.74 -11.51 3.79
CA PRO A 64 -25.05 -11.01 3.37
C PRO A 64 -25.66 -9.90 4.22
N ASP A 65 -25.40 -9.90 5.54
CA ASP A 65 -26.04 -8.93 6.44
C ASP A 65 -25.50 -7.50 6.26
N HIS A 66 -24.19 -7.37 6.01
CA HIS A 66 -23.53 -6.06 5.91
C HIS A 66 -23.21 -5.66 4.47
N GLY A 67 -23.00 -6.64 3.58
CA GLY A 67 -22.51 -6.43 2.24
C GLY A 67 -21.02 -6.06 2.21
N MET A 68 -20.49 -5.89 1.00
CA MET A 68 -19.07 -5.61 0.76
C MET A 68 -18.68 -4.19 1.18
N ALA A 69 -17.49 -4.05 1.76
CA ALA A 69 -16.85 -2.76 1.97
C ALA A 69 -16.77 -1.98 0.65
N THR A 70 -17.21 -0.74 0.70
CA THR A 70 -17.29 0.17 -0.43
C THR A 70 -16.08 1.10 -0.45
N ILE A 71 -15.84 1.76 -1.59
CA ILE A 71 -14.72 2.68 -1.72
C ILE A 71 -14.81 3.90 -0.79
N TRP A 72 -16.00 4.24 -0.29
CA TRP A 72 -16.16 5.27 0.75
C TRP A 72 -15.71 4.77 2.12
N ASP A 73 -15.81 3.48 2.40
CA ASP A 73 -15.34 2.91 3.67
C ASP A 73 -13.80 2.95 3.76
N ALA A 74 -13.12 2.98 2.61
CA ALA A 74 -11.67 3.15 2.53
C ALA A 74 -11.18 4.49 3.11
N ASP A 75 -12.06 5.49 3.28
CA ASP A 75 -11.73 6.76 3.94
C ASP A 75 -11.20 6.53 5.37
N ILE A 76 -11.74 5.52 6.07
CA ILE A 76 -11.29 5.14 7.42
C ILE A 76 -9.87 4.57 7.36
N LEU A 77 -9.53 3.82 6.32
CA LEU A 77 -8.18 3.27 6.14
C LEU A 77 -7.18 4.38 5.76
N ILE A 78 -7.59 5.36 4.95
CA ILE A 78 -6.77 6.54 4.65
C ILE A 78 -6.50 7.32 5.95
N TRP A 79 -7.52 7.55 6.77
CA TRP A 79 -7.34 8.14 8.10
C TRP A 79 -6.36 7.34 8.95
N ALA A 80 -6.55 6.03 9.08
CA ALA A 80 -5.70 5.16 9.88
C ALA A 80 -4.23 5.19 9.41
N ALA A 81 -4.00 5.08 8.10
CA ALA A 81 -2.65 5.17 7.52
C ALA A 81 -2.01 6.53 7.81
N SER A 82 -2.76 7.62 7.66
CA SER A 82 -2.28 8.98 7.90
C SER A 82 -1.85 9.17 9.35
N GLN A 83 -2.64 8.69 10.32
CA GLN A 83 -2.28 8.77 11.74
C GLN A 83 -0.99 8.01 12.06
N ILE A 84 -0.84 6.80 11.52
CA ILE A 84 0.31 5.94 11.78
C ILE A 84 1.58 6.54 11.17
N VAL A 85 1.50 7.02 9.92
CA VAL A 85 2.62 7.68 9.26
C VAL A 85 3.04 8.94 10.02
N GLU A 86 2.08 9.80 10.37
CA GLU A 86 2.36 11.03 11.12
C GLU A 86 3.02 10.75 12.47
N ALA A 87 2.48 9.78 13.23
CA ALA A 87 3.05 9.39 14.51
C ALA A 87 4.47 8.83 14.37
N ARG A 88 4.71 7.98 13.37
CA ARG A 88 6.03 7.44 13.09
C ARG A 88 7.02 8.54 12.71
N ASP A 89 6.61 9.46 11.83
CA ASP A 89 7.46 10.57 11.36
C ASP A 89 7.79 11.54 12.51
N ALA A 90 6.88 11.69 13.48
CA ALA A 90 7.10 12.41 14.73
C ALA A 90 7.92 11.62 15.79
N GLY A 91 8.37 10.40 15.48
CA GLY A 91 9.13 9.55 16.40
C GLY A 91 8.31 8.96 17.55
N LEU A 92 6.97 8.98 17.44
CA LEU A 92 6.06 8.38 18.41
C LEU A 92 5.90 6.87 18.16
N ARG A 93 5.57 6.13 19.22
CA ARG A 93 5.27 4.70 19.10
C ARG A 93 3.90 4.52 18.43
N THR A 94 3.89 3.77 17.34
CA THR A 94 2.67 3.38 16.63
C THR A 94 2.20 2.00 17.08
N SER A 95 0.90 1.73 16.90
CA SER A 95 0.30 0.42 17.15
C SER A 95 -0.83 0.14 16.18
N ARG A 96 -1.15 -1.14 16.02
CA ARG A 96 -2.33 -1.62 15.29
C ARG A 96 -3.63 -1.34 16.04
N LEU A 97 -3.58 -1.28 17.37
CA LEU A 97 -4.72 -0.94 18.22
C LEU A 97 -4.84 0.59 18.29
N MET A 98 -5.80 1.14 17.55
CA MET A 98 -6.04 2.57 17.43
C MET A 98 -7.25 2.99 18.25
N ALA A 99 -7.21 4.17 18.87
CA ALA A 99 -8.32 4.79 19.58
C ALA A 99 -8.58 6.21 19.06
N ALA A 100 -9.85 6.51 18.77
CA ALA A 100 -10.29 7.82 18.30
C ALA A 100 -11.76 8.05 18.65
N THR A 101 -12.19 9.30 18.66
CA THR A 101 -13.59 9.66 18.69
C THR A 101 -14.19 9.59 17.27
N PRO A 102 -15.50 9.31 17.12
CA PRO A 102 -16.19 9.44 15.84
C PRO A 102 -16.01 10.84 15.21
N TYR A 103 -15.98 11.87 16.06
CA TYR A 103 -15.78 13.26 15.65
C TYR A 103 -14.44 13.46 14.95
N GLU A 104 -13.34 12.95 15.51
CA GLU A 104 -12.00 13.05 14.92
C GLU A 104 -11.93 12.36 13.56
N ILE A 105 -12.43 11.13 13.45
CA ILE A 105 -12.42 10.38 12.18
C ILE A 105 -13.22 11.13 11.12
N LEU A 106 -14.46 11.52 11.44
CA LEU A 106 -15.38 12.13 10.47
C LEU A 106 -14.90 13.51 10.03
N THR A 107 -14.40 14.32 10.97
CA THR A 107 -13.87 15.65 10.65
C THR A 107 -12.65 15.54 9.73
N TYR A 108 -11.74 14.59 10.00
CA TYR A 108 -10.56 14.36 9.18
C TYR A 108 -10.91 13.97 7.73
N VAL A 109 -11.90 13.10 7.54
CA VAL A 109 -12.34 12.65 6.20
C VAL A 109 -13.37 13.58 5.55
N GLY A 110 -13.55 14.81 6.06
CA GLY A 110 -14.45 15.81 5.48
C GLY A 110 -15.94 15.43 5.53
N ARG A 111 -16.36 14.68 6.56
CA ARG A 111 -17.76 14.24 6.74
C ARG A 111 -18.47 15.04 7.84
N GLY A 112 -19.79 15.10 7.73
CA GLY A 112 -20.64 15.66 8.77
C GLY A 112 -20.55 14.86 10.08
N THR A 113 -20.89 15.52 11.18
CA THR A 113 -20.83 14.96 12.55
C THR A 113 -22.22 14.76 13.14
N SER A 114 -23.23 14.57 12.29
CA SER A 114 -24.60 14.31 12.72
C SER A 114 -24.75 12.88 13.26
N LYS A 115 -25.84 12.63 14.01
CA LYS A 115 -26.20 11.26 14.45
C LYS A 115 -26.24 10.27 13.27
N ARG A 116 -26.72 10.72 12.10
CA ARG A 116 -26.78 9.91 10.88
C ARG A 116 -25.39 9.55 10.38
N ASP A 117 -24.45 10.48 10.44
CA ASP A 117 -23.07 10.23 9.99
C ASP A 117 -22.33 9.31 10.96
N TYR A 118 -22.62 9.39 12.26
CA TYR A 118 -22.09 8.46 13.25
C TYR A 118 -22.62 7.04 13.01
N GLN A 119 -23.91 6.88 12.69
CA GLN A 119 -24.48 5.58 12.31
C GLN A 119 -23.84 5.03 11.02
N ARG A 120 -23.55 5.91 10.05
CA ARG A 120 -22.86 5.51 8.82
C ARG A 120 -21.42 5.06 9.07
N LEU A 121 -20.70 5.72 10.00
CA LEU A 121 -19.37 5.30 10.42
C LEU A 121 -19.40 3.89 11.02
N LYS A 122 -20.35 3.61 11.91
CA LYS A 122 -20.53 2.26 12.49
C LYS A 122 -20.80 1.22 11.40
N ALA A 123 -21.73 1.50 10.50
CA ALA A 123 -22.02 0.60 9.38
C ALA A 123 -20.81 0.40 8.44
N ALA A 124 -19.94 1.41 8.30
CA ALA A 124 -18.70 1.29 7.53
C ALA A 124 -17.68 0.37 8.25
N LEU A 125 -17.53 0.51 9.58
CA LEU A 125 -16.70 -0.38 10.39
C LEU A 125 -17.19 -1.83 10.33
N ASP A 126 -18.50 -2.05 10.41
CA ASP A 126 -19.12 -3.38 10.25
C ASP A 126 -18.81 -3.99 8.87
N ARG A 127 -18.93 -3.20 7.78
CA ARG A 127 -18.57 -3.66 6.43
C ARG A 127 -17.08 -3.97 6.30
N LEU A 128 -16.21 -3.13 6.86
CA LEU A 128 -14.75 -3.34 6.84
C LEU A 128 -14.33 -4.58 7.63
N GLN A 129 -15.01 -4.86 8.74
CA GLN A 129 -14.76 -6.05 9.56
C GLN A 129 -15.29 -7.33 8.90
N SER A 130 -16.49 -7.28 8.32
CA SER A 130 -17.13 -8.46 7.71
C SER A 130 -16.65 -8.78 6.29
N THR A 131 -16.01 -7.85 5.59
CA THR A 131 -15.42 -8.09 4.27
C THR A 131 -14.12 -8.88 4.39
N THR A 132 -14.08 -10.08 3.81
CA THR A 132 -12.91 -10.95 3.80
C THR A 132 -12.14 -10.83 2.50
N ILE A 133 -10.83 -10.68 2.59
CA ILE A 133 -9.92 -10.56 1.44
C ILE A 133 -8.95 -11.72 1.45
N SER A 134 -8.75 -12.35 0.30
CA SER A 134 -7.66 -13.29 0.03
C SER A 134 -6.79 -12.73 -1.08
N THR A 135 -5.48 -12.59 -0.85
CA THR A 135 -4.57 -11.99 -1.84
C THR A 135 -3.21 -12.68 -1.89
N SER A 136 -2.59 -12.73 -3.08
CA SER A 136 -1.17 -13.09 -3.26
C SER A 136 -0.22 -11.89 -3.17
N ILE A 137 -0.74 -10.67 -2.94
CA ILE A 137 0.08 -9.46 -2.80
C ILE A 137 0.99 -9.56 -1.58
N ARG A 138 2.26 -9.17 -1.75
CA ARG A 138 3.34 -9.28 -0.75
C ARG A 138 3.54 -10.70 -0.22
N GLN A 139 3.15 -11.73 -0.99
CA GLN A 139 3.47 -13.13 -0.70
C GLN A 139 4.61 -13.57 -1.62
N PRO A 140 5.84 -13.75 -1.10
CA PRO A 140 7.01 -14.11 -1.92
C PRO A 140 7.03 -15.59 -2.31
N ALA A 141 6.40 -16.45 -1.52
CA ALA A 141 6.31 -17.87 -1.84
C ALA A 141 5.12 -18.14 -2.77
N GLU A 142 5.40 -18.84 -3.87
CA GLU A 142 4.39 -19.24 -4.83
C GLU A 142 3.27 -20.07 -4.16
N GLY A 143 2.01 -19.75 -4.47
CA GLY A 143 0.84 -20.41 -3.88
C GLY A 143 0.44 -19.92 -2.47
N ARG A 144 1.26 -19.13 -1.76
CA ARG A 144 0.81 -18.52 -0.49
C ARG A 144 -0.21 -17.40 -0.74
N ARG A 145 -1.32 -17.45 0.00
CA ARG A 145 -2.33 -16.39 0.05
C ARG A 145 -2.47 -15.90 1.47
N HIS A 146 -2.53 -14.59 1.64
CA HIS A 146 -2.87 -13.97 2.91
C HIS A 146 -4.38 -13.72 2.95
N ARG A 147 -5.04 -14.09 4.05
CA ARG A 147 -6.46 -13.84 4.25
C ARG A 147 -6.67 -12.96 5.48
N PHE A 148 -7.45 -11.90 5.34
CA PHE A 148 -7.69 -10.92 6.40
C PHE A 148 -8.97 -10.11 6.13
N SER A 149 -9.44 -9.38 7.14
CA SER A 149 -10.45 -8.32 7.03
C SER A 149 -9.79 -6.95 7.19
N TRP A 150 -10.39 -5.88 6.67
CA TRP A 150 -9.80 -4.53 6.77
C TRP A 150 -9.74 -3.99 8.20
N ILE A 151 -10.62 -4.50 9.07
CA ILE A 151 -10.63 -4.28 10.51
C ILE A 151 -10.74 -5.66 11.16
N ASN A 152 -9.79 -6.03 12.02
CA ASN A 152 -9.84 -7.30 12.75
C ASN A 152 -10.92 -7.24 13.84
N GLU A 153 -10.92 -6.13 14.58
CA GLU A 153 -11.78 -5.91 15.73
C GLU A 153 -12.09 -4.41 15.83
N TRP A 154 -13.30 -4.05 16.22
CA TRP A 154 -13.61 -2.70 16.67
C TRP A 154 -14.63 -2.75 17.82
N GLN A 155 -14.56 -1.76 18.71
CA GLN A 155 -15.50 -1.63 19.82
C GLN A 155 -15.81 -0.16 20.10
N GLU A 156 -17.06 0.10 20.48
CA GLU A 156 -17.44 1.37 21.07
C GLU A 156 -16.95 1.42 22.52
N ARG A 157 -16.31 2.52 22.88
CA ARG A 157 -16.01 2.80 24.27
C ARG A 157 -17.19 3.53 24.88
N THR A 158 -17.47 3.20 26.13
CA THR A 158 -18.46 3.87 26.94
C THR A 158 -17.80 4.27 28.25
N ASP A 159 -18.03 5.49 28.71
CA ASP A 159 -17.55 5.93 30.01
C ASP A 159 -18.29 5.22 31.16
N ARG A 160 -17.88 5.49 32.40
CA ARG A 160 -18.49 4.89 33.61
C ARG A 160 -19.96 5.28 33.78
N GLN A 161 -20.44 6.29 33.07
CA GLN A 161 -21.78 6.83 33.12
C GLN A 161 -22.64 6.36 31.93
N GLY A 162 -22.14 5.45 31.09
CA GLY A 162 -22.89 4.94 29.95
C GLY A 162 -22.84 5.85 28.71
N ARG A 163 -22.02 6.90 28.70
CA ARG A 163 -21.90 7.84 27.56
C ARG A 163 -20.82 7.36 26.59
N PRO A 164 -21.01 7.50 25.26
CA PRO A 164 -19.98 7.15 24.29
C PRO A 164 -18.66 7.90 24.53
N ASP A 165 -17.57 7.16 24.70
CA ASP A 165 -16.19 7.61 25.01
C ASP A 165 -15.21 7.31 23.85
N GLY A 166 -15.74 7.10 22.65
CA GLY A 166 -14.96 6.90 21.42
C GLY A 166 -15.07 5.49 20.85
N ILE A 167 -14.15 5.17 19.95
CA ILE A 167 -14.03 3.92 19.22
C ILE A 167 -12.60 3.43 19.36
N GLU A 168 -12.44 2.14 19.57
CA GLU A 168 -11.17 1.44 19.43
C GLU A 168 -11.26 0.44 18.28
N LEU A 169 -10.21 0.34 17.48
CA LEU A 169 -10.15 -0.57 16.33
C LEU A 169 -8.76 -1.17 16.19
N ILE A 170 -8.69 -2.39 15.67
CA ILE A 170 -7.46 -3.11 15.36
C ILE A 170 -7.37 -3.27 13.85
N VAL A 171 -6.42 -2.57 13.22
CA VAL A 171 -6.12 -2.76 11.80
C VAL A 171 -5.33 -4.07 11.58
N PRO A 172 -5.47 -4.76 10.44
CA PRO A 172 -4.77 -6.01 10.18
C PRO A 172 -3.26 -5.79 10.01
N ASP A 173 -2.47 -6.80 10.37
CA ASP A 173 -1.01 -6.80 10.24
C ASP A 173 -0.55 -6.50 8.81
N TRP A 174 -1.26 -7.07 7.83
CA TRP A 174 -1.00 -6.87 6.40
C TRP A 174 -1.08 -5.40 5.98
N PHE A 175 -2.05 -4.65 6.52
CA PHE A 175 -2.21 -3.22 6.27
C PHE A 175 -1.16 -2.42 7.04
N TYR A 176 -1.01 -2.70 8.33
CA TYR A 176 -0.04 -2.01 9.19
C TYR A 176 1.39 -2.08 8.65
N LYS A 177 1.84 -3.26 8.20
CA LYS A 177 3.15 -3.45 7.57
C LYS A 177 3.32 -2.63 6.29
N ALA A 178 2.26 -2.49 5.49
CA ALA A 178 2.32 -1.65 4.28
C ALA A 178 2.43 -0.17 4.64
N VAL A 179 1.71 0.26 5.69
CA VAL A 179 1.74 1.66 6.13
C VAL A 179 3.09 2.06 6.73
N LEU A 180 3.78 1.12 7.39
CA LEU A 180 5.11 1.37 7.92
C LEU A 180 6.21 1.43 6.85
N ASP A 181 5.97 0.87 5.66
CA ASP A 181 6.90 0.89 4.54
C ASP A 181 6.68 2.14 3.69
N ASP A 182 7.62 3.09 3.75
CA ASP A 182 7.56 4.34 2.99
C ASP A 182 7.44 4.14 1.49
N ALA A 183 7.97 3.05 0.95
CA ALA A 183 7.89 2.76 -0.47
C ALA A 183 6.45 2.45 -0.91
N LEU A 184 5.56 2.08 0.03
CA LEU A 184 4.19 1.65 -0.23
C LEU A 184 3.12 2.68 0.14
N ILE A 185 3.52 3.90 0.54
CA ILE A 185 2.61 4.99 0.88
C ILE A 185 2.71 6.12 -0.14
N LEU A 186 1.56 6.71 -0.50
CA LEU A 186 1.50 7.97 -1.24
C LEU A 186 0.68 9.00 -0.47
N THR A 187 1.19 10.23 -0.45
CA THR A 187 0.37 11.38 -0.07
C THR A 187 -0.69 11.60 -1.14
N ILE A 188 -1.92 11.94 -0.74
CA ILE A 188 -3.01 12.30 -1.64
C ILE A 188 -3.51 13.71 -1.33
N ASP A 189 -4.10 14.37 -2.33
CA ASP A 189 -4.78 15.65 -2.17
C ASP A 189 -5.98 15.55 -1.20
N PRO A 190 -6.11 16.44 -0.21
CA PRO A 190 -7.26 16.47 0.70
C PRO A 190 -8.63 16.57 0.00
N ALA A 191 -8.71 17.22 -1.17
CA ALA A 191 -9.93 17.32 -1.97
C ALA A 191 -10.39 15.96 -2.53
N TYR A 192 -9.61 14.90 -2.37
CA TYR A 192 -10.05 13.52 -2.59
C TYR A 192 -11.36 13.21 -1.85
N PHE A 193 -11.51 13.69 -0.61
CA PHE A 193 -12.67 13.36 0.21
C PHE A 193 -13.99 13.92 -0.36
N ASP A 194 -13.90 15.00 -1.14
CA ASP A 194 -15.03 15.66 -1.81
C ASP A 194 -15.55 14.89 -3.04
N LEU A 195 -14.79 13.89 -3.53
CA LEU A 195 -15.21 13.06 -4.66
C LEU A 195 -16.46 12.24 -4.30
N THR A 196 -17.59 12.56 -4.94
CA THR A 196 -18.88 11.97 -4.58
C THR A 196 -19.14 10.61 -5.23
N GLY A 197 -18.59 10.36 -6.41
CA GLY A 197 -18.76 9.13 -7.18
C GLY A 197 -17.71 8.07 -6.86
N GLY A 198 -18.12 6.80 -6.86
CA GLY A 198 -17.21 5.69 -6.54
C GLY A 198 -16.19 5.44 -7.65
N LEU A 199 -16.59 5.64 -8.91
CA LEU A 199 -15.66 5.57 -10.04
C LEU A 199 -14.68 6.75 -10.04
N ASP A 200 -15.10 7.95 -9.65
CA ASP A 200 -14.23 9.13 -9.49
C ASP A 200 -13.13 8.87 -8.45
N ARG A 201 -13.50 8.34 -7.26
CA ARG A 201 -12.56 7.98 -6.19
C ARG A 201 -11.57 6.90 -6.62
N TRP A 202 -12.06 5.85 -7.27
CA TRP A 202 -11.22 4.77 -7.78
C TRP A 202 -10.26 5.29 -8.85
N LEU A 203 -10.75 6.09 -9.79
CA LEU A 203 -9.93 6.61 -10.86
C LEU A 203 -8.86 7.55 -10.32
N TYR A 204 -9.19 8.41 -9.36
CA TYR A 204 -8.21 9.26 -8.69
C TYR A 204 -7.06 8.43 -8.11
N ARG A 205 -7.36 7.33 -7.41
CA ARG A 205 -6.34 6.45 -6.84
C ARG A 205 -5.43 5.84 -7.91
N ILE A 206 -6.02 5.35 -9.01
CA ILE A 206 -5.26 4.81 -10.15
C ILE A 206 -4.36 5.88 -10.75
N VAL A 207 -4.91 7.07 -11.01
CA VAL A 207 -4.20 8.21 -11.58
C VAL A 207 -3.07 8.66 -10.65
N ARG A 208 -3.30 8.77 -9.35
CA ARG A 208 -2.30 9.18 -8.37
C ARG A 208 -1.14 8.20 -8.28
N LYS A 209 -1.42 6.89 -8.32
CA LYS A 209 -0.37 5.85 -8.35
C LYS A 209 0.52 6.01 -9.59
N HIS A 210 -0.07 6.19 -10.76
CA HIS A 210 0.65 6.13 -12.04
C HIS A 210 1.14 7.49 -12.56
N GLY A 211 0.62 8.61 -12.02
CA GLY A 211 0.87 9.97 -12.51
C GLY A 211 2.03 10.71 -11.83
N GLY A 212 2.63 10.15 -10.78
CA GLY A 212 3.64 10.86 -9.96
C GLY A 212 5.02 11.02 -10.61
N ARG A 213 5.40 10.16 -11.56
CA ARG A 213 6.77 10.13 -12.13
C ARG A 213 6.85 10.52 -13.60
N GLN A 214 5.72 10.67 -14.30
CA GLN A 214 5.70 10.81 -15.75
C GLN A 214 5.23 12.20 -16.20
N ARG A 215 6.20 13.07 -16.52
CA ARG A 215 5.93 14.44 -17.04
C ARG A 215 5.13 14.43 -18.35
N GLY A 216 5.17 13.34 -19.13
CA GLY A 216 4.43 13.18 -20.38
C GLY A 216 2.99 12.65 -20.22
N GLY A 217 2.55 12.45 -18.97
CA GLY A 217 1.28 11.80 -18.66
C GLY A 217 1.31 10.28 -18.87
N TRP A 218 0.24 9.62 -18.47
CA TRP A 218 0.06 8.18 -18.61
C TRP A 218 -1.19 7.87 -19.45
N ARG A 219 -1.23 6.71 -20.11
CA ARG A 219 -2.37 6.25 -20.91
C ARG A 219 -2.83 4.86 -20.46
N PHE A 220 -4.14 4.70 -20.25
CA PHE A 220 -4.75 3.39 -20.06
C PHE A 220 -5.82 3.11 -21.11
N ASP A 221 -5.82 1.90 -21.65
CA ASP A 221 -6.95 1.40 -22.41
C ASP A 221 -8.20 1.30 -21.52
N LEU A 222 -9.35 1.76 -22.01
CA LEU A 222 -10.60 1.79 -21.24
C LEU A 222 -11.08 0.38 -20.86
N ARG A 223 -10.85 -0.64 -21.69
CA ARG A 223 -11.20 -2.03 -21.36
C ARG A 223 -10.28 -2.58 -20.28
N HIS A 224 -8.99 -2.22 -20.33
CA HIS A 224 -8.07 -2.56 -19.25
C HIS A 224 -8.51 -1.92 -17.92
N LEU A 225 -8.91 -0.64 -17.92
CA LEU A 225 -9.48 0.02 -16.74
C LEU A 225 -10.74 -0.67 -16.24
N HIS A 226 -11.63 -1.11 -17.14
CA HIS A 226 -12.84 -1.82 -16.76
C HIS A 226 -12.53 -3.13 -16.01
N LEU A 227 -11.61 -3.93 -16.53
CA LEU A 227 -11.13 -5.15 -15.86
C LEU A 227 -10.46 -4.82 -14.51
N LYS A 228 -9.59 -3.80 -14.48
CA LYS A 228 -8.88 -3.36 -13.27
C LYS A 228 -9.81 -2.83 -12.18
N SER A 229 -10.96 -2.28 -12.56
CA SER A 229 -11.93 -1.68 -11.63
C SER A 229 -12.70 -2.70 -10.79
N GLY A 230 -12.82 -3.95 -11.24
CA GLY A 230 -13.73 -4.93 -10.60
C GLY A 230 -15.21 -4.50 -10.61
N SER A 231 -15.58 -3.58 -11.52
CA SER A 231 -16.94 -3.07 -11.68
C SER A 231 -17.85 -4.14 -12.28
N LEU A 232 -19.05 -4.29 -11.70
CA LEU A 232 -20.11 -5.15 -12.24
C LEU A 232 -20.89 -4.48 -13.37
N SER A 233 -20.68 -3.17 -13.60
CA SER A 233 -21.38 -2.47 -14.66
C SER A 233 -20.95 -2.97 -16.04
N PRO A 234 -21.86 -3.09 -17.02
CA PRO A 234 -21.48 -3.38 -18.39
C PRO A 234 -20.49 -2.34 -18.93
N PHE A 235 -19.54 -2.76 -19.76
CA PHE A 235 -18.48 -1.89 -20.29
C PHE A 235 -19.01 -0.59 -20.91
N LYS A 236 -20.15 -0.63 -21.63
CA LYS A 236 -20.77 0.57 -22.22
C LYS A 236 -21.12 1.62 -21.16
N ARG A 237 -21.67 1.18 -20.01
CA ARG A 237 -22.02 2.06 -18.90
C ARG A 237 -20.76 2.59 -18.21
N PHE A 238 -19.79 1.71 -17.95
CA PHE A 238 -18.48 2.11 -17.40
C PHE A 238 -17.79 3.18 -18.26
N ALA A 239 -17.73 2.98 -19.58
CA ALA A 239 -17.15 3.93 -20.51
C ALA A 239 -17.96 5.24 -20.59
N PHE A 240 -19.28 5.19 -20.41
CA PHE A 240 -20.11 6.39 -20.32
C PHE A 240 -19.77 7.20 -19.05
N GLU A 241 -19.65 6.55 -17.90
CA GLU A 241 -19.28 7.20 -16.64
C GLU A 241 -17.86 7.76 -16.68
N LEU A 242 -16.88 7.05 -17.27
CA LEU A 242 -15.53 7.59 -17.48
C LEU A 242 -15.54 8.84 -18.38
N ARG A 243 -16.33 8.86 -19.46
CA ARG A 243 -16.47 10.07 -20.30
C ARG A 243 -17.06 11.23 -19.52
N ASP A 244 -18.01 10.96 -18.63
CA ASP A 244 -18.58 11.99 -17.76
C ASP A 244 -17.55 12.55 -16.78
N ILE A 245 -16.72 11.69 -16.17
CA ILE A 245 -15.60 12.12 -15.32
C ILE A 245 -14.62 12.99 -16.10
N VAL A 246 -14.20 12.56 -17.30
CA VAL A 246 -13.30 13.34 -18.17
C VAL A 246 -13.95 14.69 -18.56
N ARG A 247 -15.26 14.75 -18.78
CA ARG A 247 -15.94 16.02 -19.07
C ARG A 247 -15.97 16.95 -17.85
N ARG A 248 -16.20 16.42 -16.65
CA ARG A 248 -16.32 17.22 -15.41
C ARG A 248 -14.97 17.62 -14.81
N GLN A 249 -13.89 16.90 -15.13
CA GLN A 249 -12.55 17.07 -14.54
C GLN A 249 -12.54 17.15 -13.00
N PRO A 250 -13.17 16.21 -12.27
CA PRO A 250 -13.29 16.32 -10.82
C PRO A 250 -12.02 15.89 -10.07
N LEU A 251 -11.01 15.33 -10.75
CA LEU A 251 -9.85 14.72 -10.10
C LEU A 251 -8.84 15.81 -9.69
N PRO A 252 -8.64 16.08 -8.39
CA PRO A 252 -7.75 17.14 -7.94
C PRO A 252 -6.30 16.85 -8.38
N GLY A 253 -5.62 17.88 -8.90
CA GLY A 253 -4.22 17.79 -9.33
C GLY A 253 -3.99 17.09 -10.67
N TYR A 254 -5.03 16.69 -11.41
CA TYR A 254 -4.90 15.98 -12.69
C TYR A 254 -5.83 16.51 -13.77
N LEU A 255 -5.31 16.60 -14.99
CA LEU A 255 -6.12 16.81 -16.19
C LEU A 255 -6.30 15.49 -16.92
N LEU A 256 -7.54 15.14 -17.26
CA LEU A 256 -7.88 13.93 -17.99
C LEU A 256 -8.23 14.24 -19.44
N SER A 257 -7.92 13.33 -20.35
CA SER A 257 -8.39 13.40 -21.73
C SER A 257 -8.66 12.00 -22.29
N LEU A 258 -9.44 11.94 -23.36
CA LEU A 258 -9.66 10.71 -24.11
C LEU A 258 -8.99 10.83 -25.46
N GLU A 259 -8.20 9.82 -25.79
CA GLU A 259 -7.54 9.68 -27.08
C GLU A 259 -8.14 8.46 -27.79
N VAL A 260 -8.41 8.58 -29.09
CA VAL A 260 -8.86 7.45 -29.91
C VAL A 260 -7.72 7.11 -30.86
N GLU A 261 -7.20 5.90 -30.73
CA GLU A 261 -6.16 5.39 -31.63
C GLU A 261 -6.75 5.05 -33.01
N ILE A 262 -5.87 4.99 -34.02
CA ILE A 262 -6.22 4.61 -35.39
C ILE A 262 -6.91 3.23 -35.45
N GLY A 263 -6.59 2.33 -34.49
CA GLY A 263 -7.24 1.03 -34.33
C GLY A 263 -8.59 1.04 -33.59
N GLY A 264 -9.18 2.21 -33.33
CA GLY A 264 -10.47 2.36 -32.66
C GLY A 264 -10.45 2.11 -31.15
N ARG A 265 -9.28 1.90 -30.55
CA ARG A 265 -9.12 1.80 -29.10
C ARG A 265 -9.24 3.19 -28.49
N THR A 266 -9.99 3.27 -27.40
CA THR A 266 -10.11 4.51 -26.62
C THR A 266 -9.19 4.40 -25.42
N LEU A 267 -8.30 5.36 -25.29
CA LEU A 267 -7.38 5.49 -24.16
C LEU A 267 -7.82 6.65 -23.28
N LEU A 268 -7.74 6.45 -21.96
CA LEU A 268 -7.73 7.52 -20.99
C LEU A 268 -6.29 8.00 -20.83
N ALA A 269 -6.03 9.25 -21.18
CA ALA A 269 -4.79 9.93 -20.86
C ALA A 269 -4.98 10.83 -19.64
N PHE A 270 -3.93 10.98 -18.84
CA PHE A 270 -3.92 11.95 -17.76
C PHE A 270 -2.53 12.52 -17.52
N GLU A 271 -2.49 13.78 -17.13
CA GLU A 271 -1.27 14.50 -16.81
C GLU A 271 -1.44 15.26 -15.48
N PRO A 272 -0.39 15.34 -14.65
CA PRO A 272 -0.45 16.15 -13.44
C PRO A 272 -0.60 17.62 -13.83
N LEU A 273 -1.54 18.33 -13.21
CA LEU A 273 -1.58 19.78 -13.29
C LEU A 273 -0.29 20.29 -12.63
N ALA A 274 0.53 21.04 -13.37
CA ALA A 274 1.77 21.60 -12.83
C ALA A 274 1.46 22.31 -11.49
N ALA A 275 2.11 21.82 -10.42
CA ALA A 275 1.67 22.06 -9.06
C ALA A 275 1.65 23.56 -8.70
N CYS A 276 0.50 24.05 -8.24
CA CYS A 276 0.51 25.06 -7.19
C CYS A 276 0.89 24.34 -5.89
N GLY A 277 2.19 24.16 -5.66
CA GLY A 277 2.75 23.53 -4.47
C GLY A 277 4.15 23.00 -4.75
N LYS A 278 5.13 23.39 -3.94
CA LYS A 278 6.53 22.96 -4.10
C LYS A 278 6.59 21.43 -4.21
N PRO A 279 7.31 20.86 -5.19
CA PRO A 279 7.60 19.43 -5.17
C PRO A 279 8.33 19.13 -3.87
N VAL A 280 7.78 18.23 -3.05
CA VAL A 280 8.56 17.60 -1.99
C VAL A 280 9.56 16.70 -2.70
N ASP A 281 10.83 17.10 -2.68
CA ASP A 281 11.93 16.26 -3.10
C ASP A 281 11.89 14.98 -2.24
N GLY A 282 11.54 13.85 -2.86
CA GLY A 282 11.74 12.52 -2.28
C GLY A 282 13.22 12.12 -2.20
N LEU A 283 14.13 13.10 -2.19
CA LEU A 283 15.55 12.92 -2.02
C LEU A 283 15.88 13.11 -0.54
N VAL A 284 15.75 12.03 0.23
CA VAL A 284 16.49 11.90 1.48
C VAL A 284 17.97 11.92 1.09
N LEU A 285 18.63 13.06 1.31
CA LEU A 285 20.07 13.16 1.23
C LEU A 285 20.65 12.24 2.32
N SER A 286 21.06 11.03 1.93
CA SER A 286 21.98 10.22 2.72
C SER A 286 23.19 11.09 3.02
N GLY A 287 23.36 11.46 4.29
CA GLY A 287 24.39 12.34 4.80
C GLY A 287 25.80 11.75 4.69
N THR A 288 26.28 11.56 3.46
CA THR A 288 27.67 11.22 3.18
C THR A 288 28.34 12.44 2.56
N ARG A 289 29.42 12.91 3.19
CA ARG A 289 30.18 14.12 2.82
C ARG A 289 30.70 14.02 1.37
N PRO A 290 30.73 15.13 0.58
CA PRO A 290 31.25 15.11 -0.78
C PRO A 290 32.74 15.43 -0.77
N ILE A 291 33.60 14.42 -0.66
CA ILE A 291 34.99 14.52 -1.13
C ILE A 291 35.37 13.18 -1.75
N VAL A 292 35.33 13.09 -3.07
CA VAL A 292 36.14 12.14 -3.84
C VAL A 292 36.69 12.88 -5.07
N PRO A 293 38.02 12.96 -5.25
CA PRO A 293 38.62 13.68 -6.37
C PRO A 293 38.34 13.02 -7.73
N SER A 294 38.06 13.88 -8.70
CA SER A 294 37.98 13.59 -10.13
C SER A 294 39.26 12.94 -10.65
N GLY A 295 39.11 11.88 -11.45
CA GLY A 295 40.24 11.27 -12.14
C GLY A 295 39.84 10.07 -12.98
N THR A 296 39.19 10.27 -14.13
CA THR A 296 39.46 9.46 -15.34
C THR A 296 39.10 10.26 -16.59
N ARG A 297 40.04 10.23 -17.53
CA ARG A 297 40.14 10.99 -18.79
C ARG A 297 39.47 10.21 -19.92
N GLY A 298 38.71 10.92 -20.76
CA GLY A 298 38.55 10.71 -22.21
C GLY A 298 37.88 9.43 -22.70
N SER A 299 36.74 9.59 -23.37
CA SER A 299 36.49 8.93 -24.66
C SER A 299 35.34 9.61 -25.39
N CYS A 300 35.71 10.25 -26.49
CA CYS A 300 34.93 10.82 -27.56
C CYS A 300 33.94 9.84 -28.21
N HIS A 301 32.70 10.27 -28.42
CA HIS A 301 32.04 10.16 -29.72
C HIS A 301 30.97 11.27 -29.83
N GLN A 302 31.23 12.18 -30.76
CA GLN A 302 30.35 13.24 -31.22
C GLN A 302 29.78 12.79 -32.55
N GLU A 303 28.47 12.84 -32.71
CA GLU A 303 27.78 12.69 -34.00
C GLU A 303 26.75 13.81 -34.18
N PRO A 304 26.42 14.18 -35.43
CA PRO A 304 26.47 15.57 -35.89
C PRO A 304 25.12 16.29 -35.78
N LYS A 305 25.17 17.63 -35.78
CA LYS A 305 24.00 18.48 -36.09
C LYS A 305 23.63 18.34 -37.57
N PRO A 306 22.35 18.18 -37.92
CA PRO A 306 21.84 18.63 -39.21
C PRO A 306 21.26 20.04 -39.10
N ALA A 307 21.54 20.84 -40.13
CA ALA A 307 21.06 22.19 -40.33
C ALA A 307 19.55 22.25 -40.62
N LEU A 308 18.99 23.43 -40.38
CA LEU A 308 17.58 23.84 -40.48
C LEU A 308 16.94 23.55 -41.85
N THR A 309 15.66 23.13 -41.86
CA THR A 309 14.62 23.74 -42.73
C THR A 309 13.22 23.58 -42.12
N SER A 310 12.42 24.62 -42.31
CA SER A 310 11.04 24.90 -41.89
C SER A 310 9.98 23.82 -42.24
N GLY A 311 8.92 23.69 -41.42
CA GLY A 311 7.65 23.11 -41.86
C GLY A 311 6.83 22.36 -40.81
N ASN A 312 5.82 23.03 -40.27
CA ASN A 312 4.70 22.60 -39.43
C ASN A 312 4.16 21.14 -39.62
N ARG A 313 4.04 20.36 -38.53
CA ARG A 313 2.89 19.48 -38.18
C ARG A 313 3.18 18.65 -36.91
N GLY A 314 2.17 18.54 -36.05
CA GLY A 314 2.26 17.96 -34.70
C GLY A 314 2.93 16.59 -34.65
N ARG A 315 4.00 16.49 -33.85
CA ARG A 315 4.58 15.20 -33.47
C ARG A 315 3.55 14.46 -32.62
N ILE A 316 3.02 13.39 -33.19
CA ILE A 316 2.34 12.32 -32.47
C ILE A 316 3.30 11.89 -31.35
N ARG A 317 2.91 12.17 -30.10
CA ARG A 317 3.67 11.77 -28.91
C ARG A 317 3.83 10.25 -28.94
N ALA A 318 5.05 9.77 -28.66
CA ALA A 318 5.31 8.33 -28.63
C ALA A 318 4.36 7.67 -27.61
N LEU A 319 3.61 6.67 -28.08
CA LEU A 319 2.69 5.90 -27.28
C LEU A 319 3.50 4.93 -26.41
N ASN A 320 3.24 4.89 -25.10
CA ASN A 320 3.80 3.87 -24.19
C ASN A 320 3.09 2.52 -24.42
N LEU A 321 3.14 1.99 -25.65
CA LEU A 321 2.44 0.77 -26.07
C LEU A 321 2.93 -0.48 -25.32
N GLU A 322 4.18 -0.48 -24.84
CA GLU A 322 4.79 -1.61 -24.13
C GLU A 322 4.53 -1.58 -22.60
N SER A 323 4.15 -0.44 -22.02
CA SER A 323 4.04 -0.31 -20.56
C SER A 323 2.79 -1.01 -19.99
N ASN A 324 1.77 -1.29 -20.80
CA ASN A 324 0.48 -1.79 -20.30
C ASN A 324 0.45 -3.29 -19.96
N GLN A 325 1.50 -4.06 -20.29
CA GLN A 325 1.60 -5.47 -19.85
C GLN A 325 2.38 -5.65 -18.54
N GLU A 326 3.31 -4.73 -18.21
CA GLU A 326 4.33 -5.01 -17.17
C GLU A 326 4.47 -3.96 -16.05
N SER A 327 3.65 -2.91 -16.00
CA SER A 327 3.91 -1.78 -15.08
C SER A 327 3.80 -2.09 -13.57
N ASN A 328 2.93 -3.02 -13.16
CA ASN A 328 2.92 -3.49 -11.76
C ASN A 328 4.03 -4.54 -11.50
N PHE A 329 4.72 -5.03 -12.55
CA PHE A 329 5.73 -6.10 -12.50
C PHE A 329 7.14 -5.53 -12.41
N GLU A 330 7.46 -4.54 -13.25
CA GLU A 330 8.77 -3.89 -13.25
C GLU A 330 8.99 -3.05 -11.99
N GLU A 331 7.95 -2.37 -11.49
CA GLU A 331 8.02 -1.65 -10.21
C GLU A 331 8.25 -2.62 -9.06
N ARG A 332 7.57 -3.78 -9.06
CA ARG A 332 7.76 -4.86 -8.07
C ARG A 332 9.16 -5.48 -8.11
N ALA A 333 9.76 -5.64 -9.29
CA ALA A 333 11.13 -6.14 -9.40
C ALA A 333 12.12 -5.18 -8.73
N ARG A 334 11.94 -3.86 -8.94
CA ARG A 334 12.76 -2.82 -8.30
C ARG A 334 12.50 -2.71 -6.80
N ASP A 335 11.26 -2.85 -6.36
CA ASP A 335 10.89 -2.78 -4.93
C ASP A 335 11.40 -3.99 -4.14
N VAL A 336 11.35 -5.20 -4.72
CA VAL A 336 11.97 -6.40 -4.13
C VAL A 336 13.49 -6.22 -4.04
N GLU A 337 14.11 -5.68 -5.08
CA GLU A 337 15.55 -5.40 -5.06
C GLU A 337 15.93 -4.35 -3.99
N ASN A 338 15.10 -3.31 -3.83
CA ASN A 338 15.27 -2.30 -2.78
C ASN A 338 15.07 -2.90 -1.38
N LEU A 339 14.07 -3.76 -1.19
CA LEU A 339 13.81 -4.44 0.09
C LEU A 339 14.98 -5.36 0.48
N ILE A 340 15.50 -6.13 -0.48
CA ILE A 340 16.70 -6.97 -0.30
C ILE A 340 17.91 -6.10 0.07
N ARG A 341 18.08 -4.96 -0.61
CA ARG A 341 19.17 -4.03 -0.35
C ARG A 341 19.09 -3.41 1.04
N THR A 342 17.89 -3.03 1.49
CA THR A 342 17.64 -2.48 2.83
C THR A 342 17.84 -3.54 3.91
N ALA A 343 17.33 -4.77 3.72
CA ALA A 343 17.56 -5.88 4.64
C ALA A 343 19.06 -6.24 4.74
N ALA A 344 19.78 -6.24 3.61
CA ALA A 344 21.23 -6.45 3.59
C ALA A 344 22.01 -5.31 4.29
N ALA A 345 21.54 -4.06 4.17
CA ALA A 345 22.12 -2.92 4.88
C ALA A 345 21.93 -3.04 6.40
N SER A 346 20.74 -3.44 6.85
CA SER A 346 20.43 -3.65 8.28
C SER A 346 21.24 -4.81 8.89
N LEU A 347 21.43 -5.90 8.14
CA LEU A 347 22.28 -7.02 8.56
C LEU A 347 23.77 -6.63 8.63
N ARG A 348 24.25 -5.79 7.69
CA ARG A 348 25.62 -5.26 7.71
C ARG A 348 25.85 -4.25 8.84
N ALA A 349 24.83 -3.51 9.24
CA ALA A 349 24.88 -2.60 10.40
C ALA A 349 24.93 -3.37 11.73
N ALA A 350 24.19 -4.47 11.84
CA ALA A 350 24.22 -5.35 13.02
C ALA A 350 25.54 -6.14 13.19
N GLY A 351 26.28 -6.36 12.09
CA GLY A 351 27.57 -7.06 12.09
C GLY A 351 28.79 -6.22 12.51
N LYS A 352 28.65 -4.90 12.70
CA LYS A 352 29.74 -4.01 13.12
C LYS A 352 29.59 -3.57 14.58
N SER A 353 29.98 -4.44 15.51
CA SER A 353 30.29 -4.05 16.88
C SER A 353 31.81 -3.89 17.05
N PRO A 354 32.34 -2.86 17.74
CA PRO A 354 33.77 -2.63 17.81
C PRO A 354 34.44 -3.60 18.80
N ARG A 355 35.47 -4.32 18.31
CA ARG A 355 36.44 -5.03 19.15
C ARG A 355 37.19 -4.02 20.01
N LYS A 356 36.97 -4.01 21.33
CA LYS A 356 37.85 -3.35 22.29
C LYS A 356 39.10 -4.23 22.53
N GLY A 357 40.26 -3.58 22.44
CA GLY A 357 41.58 -4.16 22.64
C GLY A 357 41.91 -4.48 24.10
N ALA A 358 42.88 -5.39 24.25
CA ALA A 358 43.38 -6.04 25.48
C ALA A 358 44.28 -5.14 26.35
N PRO A 359 44.83 -5.65 27.49
CA PRO A 359 46.12 -6.36 27.36
C PRO A 359 46.28 -7.64 28.21
N ALA A 360 47.25 -8.44 27.76
CA ALA A 360 47.82 -9.67 28.35
C ALA A 360 48.80 -9.32 29.52
N ALA A 361 49.44 -10.21 30.31
CA ALA A 361 49.70 -11.65 30.29
C ALA A 361 50.23 -12.16 31.67
N GLN A 362 50.32 -13.51 31.80
CA GLN A 362 51.20 -14.36 32.66
C GLN A 362 50.67 -14.71 34.07
N THR A 363 50.71 -15.96 34.59
CA THR A 363 51.28 -17.26 34.16
C THR A 363 50.74 -18.38 35.06
N GLY A 364 50.59 -19.62 34.56
CA GLY A 364 50.41 -20.82 35.41
C GLY A 364 49.86 -22.06 34.69
N ARG A 365 50.76 -22.91 34.19
CA ARG A 365 50.52 -24.16 33.44
C ARG A 365 50.09 -25.36 34.31
N LYS A 366 49.26 -26.26 33.73
CA LYS A 366 49.46 -27.72 33.45
C LYS A 366 48.09 -28.39 33.19
N GLU A 367 47.73 -28.73 31.95
CA GLU A 367 47.98 -29.99 31.21
C GLU A 367 47.46 -31.29 31.88
N SER A 368 46.37 -31.85 31.32
CA SER A 368 46.22 -33.29 31.01
C SER A 368 45.03 -33.51 30.06
N GLU A 369 45.32 -34.17 28.93
CA GLU A 369 44.46 -34.51 27.78
C GLU A 369 43.47 -35.69 28.03
N PRO A 370 42.55 -35.99 27.07
CA PRO A 370 41.32 -36.76 27.27
C PRO A 370 41.38 -38.23 26.82
N ALA A 371 40.32 -39.00 27.12
CA ALA A 371 40.06 -40.33 26.55
C ALA A 371 38.63 -40.42 25.98
N SER A 372 38.53 -41.15 24.87
CA SER A 372 37.43 -41.29 23.91
C SER A 372 36.60 -42.60 24.13
N PRO A 373 35.58 -42.93 23.29
CA PRO A 373 34.39 -43.71 23.65
C PRO A 373 34.37 -45.18 23.18
N ASP A 374 33.36 -45.95 23.64
CA ASP A 374 32.92 -47.30 23.23
C ASP A 374 31.39 -47.40 23.45
N GLN A 375 30.53 -48.21 22.83
CA GLN A 375 30.47 -49.07 21.62
C GLN A 375 28.99 -49.56 21.47
N LEU A 376 28.62 -50.07 20.29
CA LEU A 376 27.30 -50.62 19.88
C LEU A 376 26.95 -52.00 20.52
N PRO A 377 25.72 -52.52 20.33
CA PRO A 377 25.47 -53.57 19.29
C PRO A 377 24.09 -53.39 18.58
N LEU A 378 23.74 -53.78 17.34
CA LEU A 378 23.98 -54.88 16.37
C LEU A 378 22.64 -55.64 16.07
N LEU A 379 22.19 -55.58 14.80
CA LEU A 379 21.25 -56.46 14.03
C LEU A 379 19.77 -56.56 14.50
N ASP A 380 18.70 -56.63 13.67
CA ASP A 380 18.47 -57.27 12.35
C ASP A 380 17.34 -56.57 11.53
N ARG A 381 17.32 -56.81 10.21
CA ARG A 381 16.16 -56.62 9.27
C ARG A 381 15.57 -57.99 8.91
N PRO A 382 14.27 -58.10 8.54
CA PRO A 382 13.85 -58.10 7.12
C PRO A 382 12.56 -57.28 6.89
N GLY A 383 12.25 -56.65 5.74
CA GLY A 383 11.87 -57.23 4.44
C GLY A 383 10.50 -57.93 4.53
N GLY A 384 9.41 -57.65 3.80
CA GLY A 384 9.01 -56.74 2.72
C GLY A 384 7.57 -57.11 2.29
N ALA A 385 6.95 -56.26 1.45
CA ALA A 385 5.76 -56.48 0.61
C ALA A 385 4.37 -56.75 1.26
N ARG A 386 3.44 -55.79 1.10
CA ARG A 386 2.42 -55.79 0.02
C ARG A 386 1.79 -54.40 -0.12
#